data_AF-A0AAU9K6S5-F1
#
_entry.id   AF-A0AAU9K6S5-F1
#
_cell.length_a   1.000
_cell.length_b   1.000
_cell.length_c   1.000
_cell.angle_alpha   90.00
_cell.angle_beta   90.00
_cell.angle_gamma   90.00
#
_symmetry.space_group_name_H-M   'P 1'
#
loop_
_entity.id
_entity.type
_entity.pdbx_description
1 polymer ?
#
loop_
_entity_poly.entity_id
_entity_poly.type
_entity_poly.pdbx_seq_one_letter_code
_entity_poly.pdbx_strand_id
1 'polypeptide(L)'
;MDLLRSLVSGKKKRLKEKGFNLDLTYITPRIVAMSIPGEGVHKLYRNSLSSVSKYLNERHGGKYRILNLSGISYDYSKFSDSVKEFAWLDHYPPPIELLFKACRDIHTWLSFNINNVVVIHCKAGKGRTGTLICCYLIFSGRIPDPNQALIYYKRKRFTSGGGVTHPSQQRYIHYFDKIFKGEIKSPLVTRLTRVQMKTAPHFNGNSSRPYIEIYQKHGLIYINKEENRVNQVALQDSWENIEIHDLAVINNGLCLQGDVLCKLMHWSLWGSYKICRLSFNTAFIPNDEALIFKKIDLDPDIFVKSTKVSNDFEVIFTFQKLCQCTSDMDLSDRCLDCQEVMTDEEKEKWETIRSVLNEREDADPAQLLFGDRHADDVDNIVMNNNEPVE
;
A
#
# COMPACT_ATOMS: atom_id res chain seq x y z
N MET A 1 5.64 32.37 3.84
CA MET A 1 5.36 31.33 2.82
C MET A 1 6.25 30.09 2.99
N ASP A 2 7.58 30.23 3.09
CA ASP A 2 8.49 29.07 3.24
C ASP A 2 8.35 28.31 4.57
N LEU A 3 8.02 28.99 5.66
CA LEU A 3 7.79 28.38 6.97
C LEU A 3 6.59 27.39 6.94
N LEU A 4 5.46 27.81 6.35
CA LEU A 4 4.25 27.00 6.16
C LEU A 4 4.51 25.78 5.25
N ARG A 5 5.30 25.96 4.18
CA ARG A 5 5.70 24.85 3.29
C ARG A 5 6.61 23.85 3.98
N SER A 6 7.53 24.33 4.83
CA SER A 6 8.41 23.48 5.64
C SER A 6 7.61 22.65 6.65
N LEU A 7 6.64 23.27 7.31
CA LEU A 7 5.73 22.60 8.25
C LEU A 7 4.90 21.49 7.58
N VAL A 8 4.37 21.73 6.38
CA VAL A 8 3.55 20.74 5.65
C VAL A 8 4.38 19.62 5.01
N SER A 9 5.63 19.89 4.62
CA SER A 9 6.54 18.80 4.26
C SER A 9 7.00 17.97 5.46
N GLY A 10 6.83 18.47 6.67
CA GLY A 10 7.31 17.82 7.88
C GLY A 10 8.79 17.42 7.74
N LYS A 11 9.08 16.14 7.96
CA LYS A 11 10.44 15.56 7.96
C LYS A 11 10.93 15.08 6.59
N LYS A 12 10.31 15.49 5.48
CA LYS A 12 10.74 15.11 4.11
C LYS A 12 11.96 15.92 3.67
N LYS A 13 12.90 15.28 2.96
CA LYS A 13 14.04 15.94 2.32
C LYS A 13 13.55 16.77 1.13
N ARG A 14 13.55 18.10 1.27
CA ARG A 14 13.10 19.02 0.20
C ARG A 14 14.24 19.31 -0.78
N LEU A 15 13.89 19.49 -2.04
CA LEU A 15 14.79 20.06 -3.04
C LEU A 15 14.95 21.56 -2.78
N LYS A 16 16.20 22.00 -2.60
CA LYS A 16 16.60 23.41 -2.53
C LYS A 16 17.77 23.65 -3.49
N GLU A 17 17.48 24.03 -4.73
CA GLU A 17 18.49 24.22 -5.79
C GLU A 17 18.03 25.35 -6.72
N LYS A 18 18.96 26.21 -7.19
CA LYS A 18 18.71 27.24 -8.23
C LYS A 18 17.41 28.07 -8.03
N GLY A 19 17.11 28.42 -6.77
CA GLY A 19 15.91 29.18 -6.41
C GLY A 19 14.61 28.36 -6.28
N PHE A 20 14.64 27.05 -6.52
CA PHE A 20 13.52 26.14 -6.29
C PHE A 20 13.52 25.63 -4.85
N ASN A 21 12.34 25.60 -4.21
CA ASN A 21 12.11 24.99 -2.90
C ASN A 21 10.90 24.06 -2.95
N LEU A 22 11.12 22.81 -3.37
CA LEU A 22 10.06 21.84 -3.68
C LEU A 22 10.08 20.66 -2.70
N ASP A 23 8.90 20.19 -2.32
CA ASP A 23 8.73 18.87 -1.71
C ASP A 23 8.87 17.80 -2.79
N LEU A 24 10.11 17.60 -3.21
CA LEU A 24 10.59 16.71 -4.25
C LEU A 24 11.93 16.13 -3.79
N THR A 25 12.13 14.84 -3.95
CA THR A 25 13.37 14.15 -3.59
C THR A 25 13.74 13.14 -4.65
N TYR A 26 15.00 13.12 -5.05
CA TYR A 26 15.58 12.04 -5.84
C TYR A 26 15.84 10.86 -4.90
N ILE A 27 15.04 9.79 -5.07
CA ILE A 27 15.28 8.52 -4.39
C ILE A 27 16.46 7.82 -5.03
N THR A 28 16.58 7.90 -6.34
CA THR A 28 17.81 7.68 -7.10
C THR A 28 17.96 8.86 -8.06
N PRO A 29 19.08 9.02 -8.79
CA PRO A 29 19.18 10.03 -9.84
C PRO A 29 18.04 10.00 -10.87
N ARG A 30 17.40 8.83 -11.07
CA ARG A 30 16.37 8.60 -12.08
C ARG A 30 14.96 8.31 -11.54
N ILE A 31 14.81 8.14 -10.22
CA ILE A 31 13.52 7.99 -9.54
C ILE A 31 13.29 9.14 -8.58
N VAL A 32 12.22 9.89 -8.81
CA VAL A 32 11.86 11.07 -8.04
C VAL A 32 10.54 10.83 -7.29
N ALA A 33 10.52 11.15 -6.00
CA ALA A 33 9.30 11.18 -5.19
C ALA A 33 8.90 12.63 -4.89
N MET A 34 7.63 12.98 -5.06
CA MET A 34 7.13 14.32 -4.68
C MET A 34 5.72 14.28 -4.07
N SER A 35 5.28 15.39 -3.47
CA SER A 35 3.85 15.62 -3.20
C SER A 35 3.12 16.17 -4.42
N ILE A 36 1.79 16.11 -4.40
CA ILE A 36 0.96 16.56 -5.53
C ILE A 36 1.29 18.00 -5.93
N PRO A 37 1.47 18.29 -7.23
CA PRO A 37 1.52 19.66 -7.72
C PRO A 37 0.13 20.28 -7.62
N GLY A 38 0.00 21.40 -6.89
CA GLY A 38 -1.29 22.02 -6.59
C GLY A 38 -1.51 23.34 -7.30
N GLU A 39 -2.79 23.63 -7.58
CA GLU A 39 -3.30 24.94 -8.01
C GLU A 39 -4.16 25.62 -6.92
N GLY A 40 -4.46 26.92 -7.07
CA GLY A 40 -5.30 27.67 -6.12
C GLY A 40 -4.82 27.68 -4.66
N VAL A 41 -5.74 27.51 -3.71
CA VAL A 41 -5.47 27.47 -2.24
C VAL A 41 -4.52 26.33 -1.83
N HIS A 42 -4.34 25.29 -2.66
CA HIS A 42 -3.35 24.25 -2.42
C HIS A 42 -1.89 24.71 -2.65
N LYS A 43 -1.67 25.85 -3.33
CA LYS A 43 -0.32 26.47 -3.53
C LYS A 43 0.32 27.00 -2.25
N LEU A 44 -0.50 27.33 -1.24
CA LEU A 44 -0.05 27.95 0.01
C LEU A 44 0.76 26.97 0.87
N TYR A 45 0.52 25.66 0.72
CA TYR A 45 1.15 24.63 1.55
C TYR A 45 1.73 23.44 0.77
N ARG A 46 1.45 23.30 -0.53
CA ARG A 46 2.06 22.26 -1.40
C ARG A 46 2.90 22.87 -2.52
N ASN A 47 3.57 22.01 -3.29
CA ASN A 47 4.30 22.41 -4.49
C ASN A 47 3.38 23.16 -5.45
N SER A 48 3.80 24.35 -5.89
CA SER A 48 3.11 25.06 -6.98
C SER A 48 3.27 24.26 -8.28
N LEU A 49 2.17 23.98 -8.98
CA LEU A 49 2.19 23.33 -10.29
C LEU A 49 3.18 24.00 -11.25
N SER A 50 3.16 25.34 -11.34
CA SER A 50 4.05 26.10 -12.21
C SER A 50 5.53 25.94 -11.84
N SER A 51 5.85 25.85 -10.55
CA SER A 51 7.23 25.69 -10.08
C SER A 51 7.76 24.28 -10.36
N VAL A 52 6.91 23.25 -10.20
CA VAL A 52 7.28 21.86 -10.51
C VAL A 52 7.48 21.68 -12.01
N SER A 53 6.52 22.16 -12.82
CA SER A 53 6.62 22.12 -14.28
C SER A 53 7.88 22.84 -14.76
N LYS A 54 8.13 24.07 -14.30
CA LYS A 54 9.35 24.82 -14.64
C LYS A 54 10.61 24.04 -14.27
N TYR A 55 10.69 23.51 -13.04
CA TYR A 55 11.86 22.74 -12.60
C TYR A 55 12.10 21.50 -13.46
N LEU A 56 11.07 20.69 -13.71
CA LEU A 56 11.22 19.45 -14.48
C LEU A 56 11.59 19.73 -15.95
N ASN A 57 10.99 20.76 -16.55
CA ASN A 57 11.32 21.19 -17.91
C ASN A 57 12.75 21.72 -18.02
N GLU A 58 13.19 22.58 -17.09
CA GLU A 58 14.56 23.11 -17.07
C GLU A 58 15.60 22.03 -16.77
N ARG A 59 15.30 21.09 -15.87
CA ARG A 59 16.27 20.08 -15.41
C ARG A 59 16.38 18.90 -16.37
N HIS A 60 15.26 18.42 -16.90
CA HIS A 60 15.19 17.15 -17.63
C HIS A 60 14.80 17.31 -19.11
N GLY A 61 14.44 18.52 -19.56
CA GLY A 61 14.21 18.80 -20.97
C GLY A 61 13.18 17.88 -21.64
N GLY A 62 12.09 17.56 -20.94
CA GLY A 62 11.04 16.64 -21.43
C GLY A 62 11.36 15.15 -21.25
N LYS A 63 12.53 14.78 -20.72
CA LYS A 63 12.91 13.39 -20.44
C LYS A 63 12.41 12.90 -19.09
N TYR A 64 11.19 13.27 -18.72
CA TYR A 64 10.57 12.83 -17.47
C TYR A 64 9.18 12.25 -17.75
N ARG A 65 8.77 11.25 -16.95
CA ARG A 65 7.41 10.73 -16.91
C ARG A 65 6.85 10.86 -15.51
N ILE A 66 5.62 11.34 -15.37
CA ILE A 66 4.95 11.51 -14.08
C ILE A 66 3.92 10.40 -13.89
N LEU A 67 4.00 9.67 -12.77
CA LEU A 67 2.97 8.71 -12.35
C LEU A 67 2.14 9.34 -11.23
N ASN A 68 0.88 9.64 -11.54
CA ASN A 68 -0.10 10.17 -10.58
C ASN A 68 -0.87 9.04 -9.92
N LEU A 69 -0.60 8.82 -8.63
CA LEU A 69 -1.26 7.78 -7.82
C LEU A 69 -2.46 8.32 -7.03
N SER A 70 -2.77 9.61 -7.16
CA SER A 70 -3.68 10.29 -6.25
C SER A 70 -5.16 10.17 -6.61
N GLY A 71 -5.48 9.93 -7.89
CA GLY A 71 -6.84 10.06 -8.44
C GLY A 71 -7.34 11.50 -8.53
N ILE A 72 -6.45 12.48 -8.32
CA ILE A 72 -6.76 13.91 -8.44
C ILE A 72 -6.03 14.41 -9.68
N SER A 73 -6.78 14.79 -10.71
CA SER A 73 -6.24 15.39 -11.93
C SER A 73 -5.94 16.88 -11.73
N TYR A 74 -5.05 17.43 -12.54
CA TYR A 74 -4.65 18.83 -12.59
C TYR A 74 -4.27 19.17 -14.05
N ASP A 75 -3.88 20.40 -14.35
CA ASP A 75 -3.51 20.79 -15.73
C ASP A 75 -2.25 20.03 -16.20
N TYR A 76 -2.45 18.86 -16.83
CA TYR A 76 -1.39 17.98 -17.33
C TYR A 76 -0.64 18.57 -18.52
N SER A 77 -1.24 19.53 -19.22
CA SER A 77 -0.58 20.22 -20.35
C SER A 77 0.71 20.92 -19.93
N LYS A 78 0.85 21.28 -18.63
CA LYS A 78 2.08 21.84 -18.06
C LYS A 78 3.27 20.87 -18.08
N PHE A 79 3.02 19.60 -18.33
CA PHE A 79 4.02 18.53 -18.35
C PHE A 79 4.12 17.85 -19.72
N SER A 80 3.71 18.54 -20.79
CA SER A 80 3.79 18.02 -22.17
C SER A 80 3.22 16.61 -22.30
N ASP A 81 2.05 16.38 -21.67
CA ASP A 81 1.32 15.11 -21.64
C ASP A 81 2.12 13.91 -21.12
N SER A 82 3.16 14.16 -20.32
CA SER A 82 4.01 13.12 -19.75
C SER A 82 3.45 12.51 -18.46
N VAL A 83 2.16 12.72 -18.16
CA VAL A 83 1.48 12.23 -16.96
C VAL A 83 0.69 10.97 -17.27
N LYS A 84 0.90 9.91 -16.48
CA LYS A 84 0.08 8.69 -16.49
C LYS A 84 -0.60 8.50 -15.14
N GLU A 85 -1.87 8.12 -15.16
CA GLU A 85 -2.63 7.85 -13.95
C GLU A 85 -2.53 6.36 -13.57
N PHE A 86 -2.13 6.11 -12.33
CA PHE A 86 -2.14 4.79 -11.68
C PHE A 86 -2.78 4.96 -10.30
N ALA A 87 -4.02 5.42 -10.29
CA ALA A 87 -4.69 5.87 -9.09
C ALA A 87 -5.26 4.71 -8.27
N TRP A 88 -5.15 4.81 -6.94
CA TRP A 88 -6.00 4.06 -6.02
C TRP A 88 -6.39 4.94 -4.85
N LEU A 89 -7.58 4.65 -4.30
CA LEU A 89 -8.17 5.42 -3.23
C LEU A 89 -7.25 5.44 -2.01
N ASP A 90 -7.18 6.59 -1.35
CA ASP A 90 -6.46 6.68 -0.08
C ASP A 90 -7.12 5.71 0.90
N HIS A 91 -6.30 4.94 1.61
CA HIS A 91 -6.73 3.97 2.62
C HIS A 91 -7.37 2.66 2.13
N TYR A 92 -7.39 2.41 0.83
CA TYR A 92 -7.72 1.10 0.26
C TYR A 92 -6.44 0.29 0.02
N PRO A 93 -6.55 -1.05 -0.13
CA PRO A 93 -5.42 -1.84 -0.61
C PRO A 93 -4.92 -1.27 -1.94
N PRO A 94 -3.60 -1.21 -2.16
CA PRO A 94 -3.08 -0.94 -3.49
C PRO A 94 -3.47 -2.13 -4.38
N PRO A 95 -4.19 -1.93 -5.49
CA PRO A 95 -4.54 -3.05 -6.37
C PRO A 95 -3.26 -3.72 -6.85
N ILE A 96 -3.09 -5.01 -6.56
CA ILE A 96 -1.79 -5.66 -6.75
C ILE A 96 -1.36 -5.66 -8.22
N GLU A 97 -2.32 -5.88 -9.14
CA GLU A 97 -2.12 -5.74 -10.59
C GLU A 97 -1.64 -4.34 -11.00
N LEU A 98 -2.18 -3.29 -10.39
CA LEU A 98 -1.82 -1.91 -10.69
C LEU A 98 -0.35 -1.62 -10.33
N LEU A 99 0.18 -2.25 -9.28
CA LEU A 99 1.61 -2.16 -8.95
C LEU A 99 2.48 -2.76 -10.06
N PHE A 100 2.12 -3.92 -10.61
CA PHE A 100 2.82 -4.55 -11.74
C PHE A 100 2.72 -3.71 -13.01
N LYS A 101 1.52 -3.25 -13.38
CA LYS A 101 1.32 -2.35 -14.55
C LYS A 101 2.18 -1.09 -14.45
N ALA A 102 2.24 -0.48 -13.26
CA ALA A 102 3.07 0.70 -13.01
C ALA A 102 4.57 0.37 -13.06
N CYS A 103 5.02 -0.75 -12.48
CA CYS A 103 6.42 -1.18 -12.55
C CYS A 103 6.86 -1.43 -13.99
N ARG A 104 6.04 -2.07 -14.83
CA ARG A 104 6.30 -2.22 -16.27
C ARG A 104 6.50 -0.86 -16.93
N ASP A 105 5.60 0.10 -16.68
CA ASP A 105 5.68 1.43 -17.29
C ASP A 105 6.97 2.16 -16.91
N ILE A 106 7.37 2.09 -15.63
CA ILE A 106 8.63 2.65 -15.15
C ILE A 106 9.81 1.95 -15.85
N HIS A 107 9.81 0.62 -15.87
CA HIS A 107 10.88 -0.19 -16.46
C HIS A 107 11.10 0.13 -17.93
N THR A 108 10.03 0.12 -18.73
CA THR A 108 10.09 0.47 -20.15
C THR A 108 10.58 1.90 -20.35
N TRP A 109 10.09 2.86 -19.56
CA TRP A 109 10.48 4.26 -19.70
C TRP A 109 11.96 4.50 -19.37
N LEU A 110 12.45 3.93 -18.27
CA LEU A 110 13.84 4.09 -17.85
C LEU A 110 14.81 3.32 -18.77
N SER A 111 14.38 2.19 -19.33
CA SER A 111 15.19 1.42 -20.28
C SER A 111 15.32 2.12 -21.64
N PHE A 112 14.32 2.90 -22.05
CA PHE A 112 14.31 3.59 -23.34
C PHE A 112 15.44 4.62 -23.52
N ASN A 113 15.83 5.34 -22.47
CA ASN A 113 16.93 6.30 -22.53
C ASN A 113 17.57 6.49 -21.17
N ILE A 114 18.89 6.48 -21.08
CA ILE A 114 19.65 6.66 -19.83
C ILE A 114 19.37 7.99 -19.11
N ASN A 115 18.94 9.02 -19.85
CA ASN A 115 18.59 10.32 -19.30
C ASN A 115 17.13 10.42 -18.85
N ASN A 116 16.31 9.41 -19.11
CA ASN A 116 14.92 9.41 -18.67
C ASN A 116 14.85 9.30 -17.15
N VAL A 117 13.96 10.08 -16.56
CA VAL A 117 13.62 10.02 -15.14
C VAL A 117 12.13 9.74 -14.97
N VAL A 118 11.76 9.10 -13.86
CA VAL A 118 10.37 8.95 -13.44
C VAL A 118 10.08 9.78 -12.20
N VAL A 119 8.93 10.43 -12.16
CA VAL A 119 8.45 11.23 -11.04
C VAL A 119 7.15 10.61 -10.52
N ILE A 120 7.16 10.12 -9.30
CA ILE A 120 6.03 9.42 -8.70
C ILE A 120 5.46 10.28 -7.58
N HIS A 121 4.15 10.48 -7.58
CA HIS A 121 3.49 11.22 -6.51
C HIS A 121 2.10 10.66 -6.19
N CYS A 122 1.68 10.89 -4.94
CA CYS A 122 0.29 10.77 -4.52
C CYS A 122 -0.16 12.14 -4.01
N LYS A 123 -0.97 12.20 -2.95
CA LYS A 123 -1.31 13.48 -2.30
C LYS A 123 -0.13 14.08 -1.53
N ALA A 124 0.50 13.29 -0.65
CA ALA A 124 1.57 13.76 0.25
C ALA A 124 2.98 13.29 -0.12
N GLY A 125 3.12 12.36 -1.08
CA GLY A 125 4.42 11.81 -1.46
C GLY A 125 5.10 10.98 -0.37
N LYS A 126 4.29 10.23 0.42
CA LYS A 126 4.71 9.37 1.55
C LYS A 126 4.34 7.92 1.26
N GLY A 127 3.25 7.39 1.84
CA GLY A 127 2.91 5.97 1.83
C GLY A 127 2.73 5.37 0.44
N ARG A 128 1.71 5.79 -0.31
CA ARG A 128 1.42 5.28 -1.67
C ARG A 128 2.60 5.41 -2.66
N THR A 129 3.25 6.57 -2.64
CA THR A 129 4.46 6.82 -3.45
C THR A 129 5.59 5.86 -3.07
N GLY A 130 5.83 5.69 -1.76
CA GLY A 130 6.81 4.75 -1.26
C GLY A 130 6.48 3.30 -1.60
N THR A 131 5.21 2.89 -1.52
CA THR A 131 4.77 1.53 -1.91
C THR A 131 5.18 1.21 -3.34
N LEU A 132 4.83 2.07 -4.31
CA LEU A 132 5.19 1.82 -5.71
C LEU A 132 6.71 1.88 -5.93
N ILE A 133 7.41 2.83 -5.30
CA ILE A 133 8.87 2.93 -5.41
C ILE A 133 9.56 1.67 -4.85
N CYS A 134 9.13 1.17 -3.70
CA CYS A 134 9.68 -0.06 -3.12
C CYS A 134 9.41 -1.27 -4.03
N CYS A 135 8.19 -1.40 -4.57
CA CYS A 135 7.87 -2.45 -5.54
C CYS A 135 8.77 -2.35 -6.77
N TYR A 136 9.03 -1.14 -7.28
CA TYR A 136 9.91 -0.97 -8.43
C TYR A 136 11.39 -1.25 -8.12
N LEU A 137 11.88 -0.90 -6.91
CA LEU A 137 13.24 -1.26 -6.48
C LEU A 137 13.44 -2.78 -6.44
N ILE A 138 12.41 -3.53 -6.02
CA ILE A 138 12.37 -5.00 -6.10
C ILE A 138 12.31 -5.46 -7.57
N PHE A 139 11.35 -4.94 -8.34
CA PHE A 139 11.14 -5.31 -9.75
C PHE A 139 12.36 -5.05 -10.63
N SER A 140 13.12 -3.99 -10.36
CA SER A 140 14.38 -3.69 -11.05
C SER A 140 15.47 -4.74 -10.81
N GLY A 141 15.35 -5.54 -9.75
CA GLY A 141 16.36 -6.50 -9.31
C GLY A 141 17.44 -5.91 -8.41
N ARG A 142 17.46 -4.59 -8.14
CA ARG A 142 18.52 -3.98 -7.32
C ARG A 142 18.39 -4.28 -5.82
N ILE A 143 17.17 -4.27 -5.31
CA ILE A 143 16.87 -4.44 -3.88
C ILE A 143 15.81 -5.57 -3.74
N PRO A 144 16.23 -6.84 -3.78
CA PRO A 144 15.30 -7.99 -3.80
C PRO A 144 14.66 -8.29 -2.43
N ASP A 145 15.07 -7.60 -1.36
CA ASP A 145 14.46 -7.71 -0.03
C ASP A 145 13.49 -6.53 0.24
N PRO A 146 12.20 -6.80 0.51
CA PRO A 146 11.21 -5.77 0.79
C PRO A 146 11.56 -4.84 1.96
N ASN A 147 12.18 -5.36 3.02
CA ASN A 147 12.55 -4.55 4.19
C ASN A 147 13.69 -3.58 3.85
N GLN A 148 14.68 -4.03 3.07
CA GLN A 148 15.74 -3.17 2.57
C GLN A 148 15.19 -2.09 1.63
N ALA A 149 14.22 -2.41 0.77
CA ALA A 149 13.57 -1.42 -0.10
C ALA A 149 12.84 -0.34 0.72
N LEU A 150 12.11 -0.77 1.77
CA LEU A 150 11.46 0.13 2.73
C LEU A 150 12.46 1.04 3.46
N ILE A 151 13.57 0.49 3.93
CA ILE A 151 14.66 1.22 4.60
C ILE A 151 15.29 2.24 3.64
N TYR A 152 15.66 1.80 2.43
CA TYR A 152 16.25 2.67 1.40
C TYR A 152 15.33 3.84 1.08
N TYR A 153 14.05 3.58 0.83
CA TYR A 153 13.06 4.64 0.59
C TYR A 153 12.93 5.60 1.79
N LYS A 154 12.82 5.08 3.03
CA LYS A 154 12.74 5.90 4.25
C LYS A 154 13.95 6.84 4.35
N ARG A 155 15.16 6.30 4.27
CA ARG A 155 16.42 7.05 4.39
C ARG A 155 16.63 8.04 3.25
N LYS A 156 16.17 7.74 2.04
CA LYS A 156 16.25 8.68 0.91
C LYS A 156 15.23 9.78 0.97
N ARG A 157 13.98 9.50 1.35
CA ARG A 157 12.88 10.48 1.31
C ARG A 157 12.78 11.36 2.57
N PHE A 158 13.19 10.86 3.73
CA PHE A 158 12.95 11.52 5.02
C PHE A 158 14.27 11.77 5.78
N THR A 159 14.29 12.83 6.61
CA THR A 159 15.41 13.12 7.53
C THR A 159 15.26 12.42 8.87
N SER A 160 14.04 12.10 9.30
CA SER A 160 13.75 11.24 10.44
C SER A 160 12.31 10.72 10.36
N GLY A 161 12.04 9.55 10.95
CA GLY A 161 10.74 8.88 10.85
C GLY A 161 10.26 8.72 9.40
N GLY A 162 8.94 8.61 9.21
CA GLY A 162 8.35 8.59 7.87
C GLY A 162 8.51 7.24 7.14
N GLY A 163 8.54 7.28 5.81
CA GLY A 163 8.51 6.09 4.95
C GLY A 163 7.10 5.57 4.68
N VAL A 164 7.01 4.31 4.29
CA VAL A 164 5.74 3.57 4.18
C VAL A 164 5.42 3.03 5.57
N THR A 165 4.57 3.73 6.33
CA THR A 165 4.32 3.37 7.74
C THR A 165 3.09 2.51 7.95
N HIS A 166 2.13 2.52 7.02
CA HIS A 166 0.92 1.73 7.10
C HIS A 166 1.20 0.23 6.93
N PRO A 167 0.87 -0.63 7.91
CA PRO A 167 1.13 -2.07 7.80
C PRO A 167 0.53 -2.73 6.56
N SER A 168 -0.69 -2.34 6.13
CA SER A 168 -1.25 -2.92 4.90
C SER A 168 -0.50 -2.51 3.64
N GLN A 169 0.11 -1.31 3.61
CA GLN A 169 0.96 -0.91 2.49
C GLN A 169 2.28 -1.69 2.46
N GLN A 170 2.88 -1.94 3.64
CA GLN A 170 4.08 -2.78 3.73
C GLN A 170 3.77 -4.21 3.31
N ARG A 171 2.68 -4.80 3.82
CA ARG A 171 2.19 -6.14 3.45
C ARG A 171 2.08 -6.33 1.93
N TYR A 172 1.55 -5.34 1.22
CA TYR A 172 1.43 -5.44 -0.24
C TYR A 172 2.78 -5.35 -0.99
N ILE A 173 3.81 -4.74 -0.41
CA ILE A 173 5.18 -4.81 -0.95
C ILE A 173 5.73 -6.24 -0.79
N HIS A 174 5.48 -6.90 0.35
CA HIS A 174 5.84 -8.31 0.54
C HIS A 174 5.03 -9.22 -0.39
N TYR A 175 3.75 -8.93 -0.61
CA TYR A 175 2.93 -9.66 -1.58
C TYR A 175 3.46 -9.52 -3.00
N PHE A 176 3.83 -8.30 -3.41
CA PHE A 176 4.46 -8.05 -4.70
C PHE A 176 5.73 -8.87 -4.88
N ASP A 177 6.61 -8.90 -3.87
CA ASP A 177 7.86 -9.67 -3.88
C ASP A 177 7.63 -11.18 -4.07
N LYS A 178 6.69 -11.75 -3.33
CA LYS A 178 6.34 -13.17 -3.45
C LYS A 178 5.80 -13.55 -4.82
N ILE A 179 4.97 -12.69 -5.42
CA ILE A 179 4.51 -12.88 -6.80
C ILE A 179 5.67 -12.76 -7.78
N PHE A 180 6.53 -11.75 -7.61
CA PHE A 180 7.71 -11.54 -8.46
C PHE A 180 8.68 -12.73 -8.43
N LYS A 181 8.82 -13.39 -7.27
CA LYS A 181 9.63 -14.61 -7.08
C LYS A 181 8.93 -15.90 -7.56
N GLY A 182 7.68 -15.82 -8.02
CA GLY A 182 6.90 -16.99 -8.46
C GLY A 182 6.41 -17.89 -7.32
N GLU A 183 6.48 -17.43 -6.06
CA GLU A 183 5.91 -18.16 -4.90
C GLU A 183 4.37 -18.14 -4.95
N ILE A 184 3.79 -17.13 -5.60
CA ILE A 184 2.35 -16.97 -5.78
C ILE A 184 2.11 -16.68 -7.25
N LYS A 185 1.41 -17.59 -7.94
CA LYS A 185 1.22 -17.59 -9.39
C LYS A 185 -0.22 -17.29 -9.81
N SER A 186 -1.20 -17.48 -8.94
CA SER A 186 -2.61 -17.30 -9.31
C SER A 186 -3.52 -16.93 -8.13
N PRO A 187 -4.70 -16.31 -8.38
CA PRO A 187 -5.59 -15.80 -7.33
C PRO A 187 -6.25 -16.94 -6.57
N LEU A 188 -6.65 -16.75 -5.32
CA LEU A 188 -7.39 -17.77 -4.56
C LEU A 188 -8.84 -17.32 -4.33
N VAL A 189 -9.78 -18.25 -4.45
CA VAL A 189 -11.16 -18.03 -4.00
C VAL A 189 -11.42 -18.83 -2.74
N THR A 190 -11.99 -18.20 -1.72
CA THR A 190 -12.23 -18.82 -0.42
C THR A 190 -13.52 -18.32 0.22
N ARG A 191 -14.03 -19.02 1.24
CA ARG A 191 -15.19 -18.57 2.03
C ARG A 191 -14.75 -18.12 3.41
N LEU A 192 -14.95 -16.85 3.74
CA LEU A 192 -14.80 -16.36 5.11
C LEU A 192 -15.98 -16.86 5.95
N THR A 193 -15.72 -17.64 6.99
CA THR A 193 -16.77 -18.23 7.85
C THR A 193 -16.85 -17.57 9.20
N ARG A 194 -15.73 -17.03 9.71
CA ARG A 194 -15.68 -16.41 11.02
C ARG A 194 -14.67 -15.28 11.08
N VAL A 195 -15.01 -14.24 11.84
CA VAL A 195 -14.07 -13.21 12.28
C VAL A 195 -14.13 -13.14 13.79
N GLN A 196 -12.97 -13.21 14.44
CA GLN A 196 -12.83 -13.11 15.88
C GLN A 196 -11.89 -11.96 16.24
N MET A 197 -12.04 -11.47 17.47
CA MET A 197 -11.19 -10.45 18.05
C MET A 197 -10.71 -10.92 19.40
N LYS A 198 -9.40 -10.95 19.58
CA LYS A 198 -8.78 -11.21 20.87
C LYS A 198 -8.62 -9.90 21.62
N THR A 199 -9.19 -9.84 22.81
CA THR A 199 -9.40 -8.66 23.65
C THR A 199 -10.31 -7.58 23.05
N ALA A 200 -11.12 -6.95 23.89
CA ALA A 200 -12.00 -5.86 23.46
C ALA A 200 -11.34 -4.48 23.68
N PRO A 201 -11.37 -3.55 22.69
CA PRO A 201 -10.89 -2.19 22.89
C PRO A 201 -11.71 -1.43 23.94
N HIS A 202 -11.05 -0.53 24.68
CA HIS A 202 -11.69 0.33 25.68
C HIS A 202 -12.13 1.67 25.07
N PHE A 203 -13.44 1.87 24.95
CA PHE A 203 -14.03 3.20 24.70
C PHE A 203 -14.66 3.74 25.99
N ASN A 204 -15.73 4.53 25.89
CA ASN A 204 -16.38 5.12 27.06
C ASN A 204 -16.90 4.02 28.00
N GLY A 205 -16.58 4.15 29.29
CA GLY A 205 -16.92 3.15 30.31
C GLY A 205 -16.21 1.81 30.12
N ASN A 206 -14.99 1.82 29.54
CA ASN A 206 -14.17 0.64 29.24
C ASN A 206 -14.93 -0.45 28.47
N SER A 207 -15.87 -0.02 27.61
CA SER A 207 -16.69 -0.92 26.81
C SER A 207 -16.53 -0.63 25.33
N SER A 208 -16.69 -1.64 24.48
CA SER A 208 -16.84 -1.47 23.04
C SER A 208 -18.01 -2.27 22.50
N ARG A 209 -18.69 -1.74 21.49
CA ARG A 209 -19.66 -2.46 20.66
C ARG A 209 -19.08 -2.62 19.26
N PRO A 210 -18.17 -3.59 19.05
CA PRO A 210 -17.49 -3.72 17.78
C PRO A 210 -18.41 -4.36 16.72
N TYR A 211 -18.22 -3.95 15.48
CA TYR A 211 -18.76 -4.60 14.29
C TYR A 211 -17.72 -4.51 13.16
N ILE A 212 -17.88 -5.29 12.09
CA ILE A 212 -16.97 -5.32 10.96
C ILE A 212 -17.67 -4.91 9.66
N GLU A 213 -16.93 -4.16 8.83
CA GLU A 213 -17.28 -3.88 7.45
C GLU A 213 -16.23 -4.52 6.54
N ILE A 214 -16.66 -5.27 5.52
CA ILE A 214 -15.78 -5.92 4.54
C ILE A 214 -16.09 -5.37 3.16
N TYR A 215 -15.04 -4.95 2.47
CA TYR A 215 -15.10 -4.33 1.15
C TYR A 215 -14.26 -5.10 0.13
N GLN A 216 -14.78 -5.20 -1.09
CA GLN A 216 -14.09 -5.75 -2.26
C GLN A 216 -14.54 -4.93 -3.49
N LYS A 217 -13.64 -4.70 -4.46
CA LYS A 217 -13.92 -3.87 -5.66
C LYS A 217 -14.52 -2.49 -5.33
N HIS A 218 -14.11 -1.89 -4.21
CA HIS A 218 -14.62 -0.63 -3.68
C HIS A 218 -16.09 -0.63 -3.20
N GLY A 219 -16.77 -1.78 -3.21
CA GLY A 219 -18.11 -1.96 -2.65
C GLY A 219 -18.09 -2.60 -1.27
N LEU A 220 -19.03 -2.19 -0.40
CA LEU A 220 -19.30 -2.89 0.87
C LEU A 220 -20.03 -4.20 0.53
N ILE A 221 -19.44 -5.34 0.88
CA ILE A 221 -20.00 -6.67 0.59
C ILE A 221 -20.53 -7.37 1.85
N TYR A 222 -20.10 -6.93 3.04
CA TYR A 222 -20.60 -7.46 4.30
C TYR A 222 -20.49 -6.41 5.42
N ILE A 223 -21.54 -6.33 6.22
CA ILE A 223 -21.61 -5.56 7.46
C ILE A 223 -22.51 -6.31 8.44
N ASN A 224 -22.11 -6.38 9.70
CA ASN A 224 -22.89 -7.02 10.76
C ASN A 224 -23.27 -6.05 11.88
N LYS A 225 -23.53 -4.81 11.49
CA LYS A 225 -23.99 -3.78 12.40
C LYS A 225 -25.48 -3.96 12.65
N GLU A 226 -25.87 -4.06 13.92
CA GLU A 226 -27.27 -4.08 14.32
C GLU A 226 -27.97 -2.74 14.04
N GLU A 227 -29.23 -2.78 13.63
CA GLU A 227 -30.04 -1.58 13.40
C GLU A 227 -30.21 -0.76 14.69
N ASN A 228 -30.44 -1.46 15.80
CA ASN A 228 -30.57 -0.84 17.12
C ASN A 228 -29.29 -1.06 17.95
N ARG A 229 -28.76 0.03 18.52
CA ARG A 229 -27.59 -0.01 19.40
C ARG A 229 -27.73 -0.96 20.59
N VAL A 230 -28.95 -1.13 21.11
CA VAL A 230 -29.21 -1.99 22.27
C VAL A 230 -28.97 -3.46 21.94
N ASN A 231 -29.18 -3.85 20.68
CA ASN A 231 -29.00 -5.22 20.22
C ASN A 231 -27.52 -5.54 19.94
N GLN A 232 -26.70 -4.51 19.67
CA GLN A 232 -25.27 -4.71 19.47
C GLN A 232 -24.59 -5.07 20.80
N VAL A 233 -23.96 -6.25 20.82
CA VAL A 233 -23.23 -6.76 21.98
C VAL A 233 -22.19 -5.74 22.45
N ALA A 234 -22.26 -5.39 23.74
CA ALA A 234 -21.26 -4.56 24.41
C ALA A 234 -20.27 -5.46 25.12
N LEU A 235 -19.02 -5.38 24.72
CA LEU A 235 -17.89 -6.09 25.31
C LEU A 235 -17.23 -5.19 26.35
N GLN A 236 -16.90 -5.78 27.49
CA GLN A 236 -16.09 -5.18 28.56
C GLN A 236 -15.03 -6.20 28.93
N ASP A 237 -13.79 -5.82 28.81
CA ASP A 237 -12.65 -6.71 29.00
C ASP A 237 -11.68 -6.02 29.96
N SER A 238 -11.26 -6.67 31.05
CA SER A 238 -10.30 -6.07 31.98
C SER A 238 -8.87 -6.09 31.41
N TRP A 239 -8.61 -6.91 30.39
CA TRP A 239 -7.29 -7.29 29.88
C TRP A 239 -6.41 -8.05 30.89
N GLU A 240 -6.93 -8.43 32.06
CA GLU A 240 -6.21 -9.31 33.01
C GLU A 240 -6.22 -10.76 32.53
N ASN A 241 -7.32 -11.17 31.90
CA ASN A 241 -7.47 -12.45 31.22
C ASN A 241 -7.69 -12.20 29.73
N ILE A 242 -7.07 -13.03 28.89
CA ILE A 242 -7.24 -12.92 27.44
C ILE A 242 -8.58 -13.53 27.05
N GLU A 243 -9.50 -12.70 26.56
CA GLU A 243 -10.78 -13.14 26.01
C GLU A 243 -10.76 -13.12 24.47
N ILE A 244 -11.49 -14.05 23.85
CA ILE A 244 -11.71 -14.09 22.41
C ILE A 244 -13.20 -13.92 22.15
N HIS A 245 -13.54 -12.94 21.31
CA HIS A 245 -14.90 -12.60 20.98
C HIS A 245 -15.18 -12.89 19.51
N ASP A 246 -16.27 -13.60 19.23
CA ASP A 246 -16.79 -13.73 17.87
C ASP A 246 -17.34 -12.36 17.43
N LEU A 247 -16.67 -11.73 16.46
CA LEU A 247 -17.17 -10.52 15.84
C LEU A 247 -18.24 -10.85 14.83
N ALA A 248 -18.02 -11.88 14.01
CA ALA A 248 -18.95 -12.32 12.97
C ALA A 248 -18.86 -13.84 12.79
N VAL A 249 -20.01 -14.50 12.73
CA VAL A 249 -20.16 -15.88 12.26
C VAL A 249 -21.03 -15.82 11.00
N ILE A 250 -20.45 -16.18 9.86
CA ILE A 250 -21.08 -16.00 8.55
C ILE A 250 -21.63 -17.36 8.09
N ASN A 251 -22.93 -17.57 8.30
CA ASN A 251 -23.62 -18.77 7.83
C ASN A 251 -23.50 -18.88 6.30
N ASN A 252 -23.11 -20.07 5.81
CA ASN A 252 -22.77 -20.37 4.41
C ASN A 252 -21.48 -19.72 3.86
N GLY A 253 -20.79 -18.92 4.68
CA GLY A 253 -19.54 -18.25 4.34
C GLY A 253 -19.67 -17.13 3.31
N LEU A 254 -18.83 -16.10 3.43
CA LEU A 254 -18.71 -15.01 2.46
C LEU A 254 -17.63 -15.36 1.43
N CYS A 255 -18.00 -15.52 0.16
CA CYS A 255 -17.04 -15.78 -0.91
C CYS A 255 -16.15 -14.56 -1.16
N LEU A 256 -14.83 -14.74 -1.12
CA LEU A 256 -13.83 -13.70 -1.30
C LEU A 256 -12.79 -14.13 -2.35
N GLN A 257 -12.30 -13.16 -3.13
CA GLN A 257 -11.22 -13.28 -4.10
C GLN A 257 -10.48 -11.93 -4.26
N GLY A 258 -9.22 -11.95 -4.69
CA GLY A 258 -8.39 -10.76 -4.84
C GLY A 258 -8.20 -9.95 -3.55
N ASP A 259 -8.15 -8.62 -3.69
CA ASP A 259 -7.87 -7.66 -2.62
C ASP A 259 -9.11 -7.36 -1.75
N VAL A 260 -8.95 -7.44 -0.43
CA VAL A 260 -10.01 -7.24 0.57
C VAL A 260 -9.61 -6.15 1.56
N LEU A 261 -10.53 -5.22 1.84
CA LEU A 261 -10.40 -4.21 2.90
C LEU A 261 -11.40 -4.53 4.01
N CYS A 262 -10.90 -4.64 5.25
CA CYS A 262 -11.74 -4.77 6.43
C CYS A 262 -11.60 -3.54 7.31
N LYS A 263 -12.71 -3.05 7.83
CA LYS A 263 -12.74 -2.00 8.86
C LYS A 263 -13.41 -2.54 10.09
N LEU A 264 -12.72 -2.42 11.21
CA LEU A 264 -13.29 -2.72 12.51
C LEU A 264 -13.80 -1.42 13.12
N MET A 265 -15.05 -1.43 13.53
CA MET A 265 -15.82 -0.24 13.87
C MET A 265 -16.43 -0.39 15.25
N HIS A 266 -16.59 0.72 15.97
CA HIS A 266 -17.25 0.81 17.26
C HIS A 266 -18.56 1.58 17.12
N TRP A 267 -19.67 1.00 17.55
CA TRP A 267 -20.98 1.67 17.53
C TRP A 267 -21.33 2.37 18.85
N SER A 268 -21.76 3.62 18.76
CA SER A 268 -22.12 4.46 19.92
C SER A 268 -23.34 5.34 19.63
N LEU A 269 -23.82 6.08 20.64
CA LEU A 269 -24.91 7.07 20.47
C LEU A 269 -24.56 8.20 19.51
N TRP A 270 -23.28 8.58 19.46
CA TRP A 270 -22.79 9.70 18.68
C TRP A 270 -22.36 9.28 17.26
N GLY A 271 -22.58 8.02 16.91
CA GLY A 271 -22.22 7.46 15.61
C GLY A 271 -21.23 6.31 15.70
N SER A 272 -20.69 5.96 14.54
CA SER A 272 -19.73 4.86 14.39
C SER A 272 -18.32 5.42 14.31
N TYR A 273 -17.41 4.84 15.08
CA TYR A 273 -16.01 5.23 15.11
C TYR A 273 -15.15 4.07 14.62
N LYS A 274 -14.22 4.33 13.72
CA LYS A 274 -13.29 3.29 13.28
C LYS A 274 -12.29 2.98 14.38
N ILE A 275 -12.22 1.69 14.76
CA ILE A 275 -11.20 1.15 15.67
C ILE A 275 -9.89 1.04 14.90
N CYS A 276 -9.88 0.20 13.88
CA CYS A 276 -8.74 -0.03 12.99
C CYS A 276 -9.24 -0.44 11.59
N ARG A 277 -8.32 -0.59 10.66
CA ARG A 277 -8.56 -1.25 9.37
C ARG A 277 -7.39 -2.16 9.04
N LEU A 278 -7.60 -3.05 8.08
CA LEU A 278 -6.56 -3.91 7.53
C LEU A 278 -6.93 -4.29 6.11
N SER A 279 -5.94 -4.68 5.30
CA SER A 279 -6.20 -5.20 3.97
C SER A 279 -5.32 -6.38 3.65
N PHE A 280 -5.86 -7.40 3.02
CA PHE A 280 -5.13 -8.59 2.58
C PHE A 280 -5.54 -8.95 1.16
N ASN A 281 -4.82 -9.87 0.54
CA ASN A 281 -5.21 -10.46 -0.73
C ASN A 281 -5.40 -11.97 -0.49
N THR A 282 -6.50 -12.50 -1.00
CA THR A 282 -6.90 -13.90 -0.79
C THR A 282 -5.87 -14.91 -1.28
N ALA A 283 -5.07 -14.59 -2.31
CA ALA A 283 -3.98 -15.44 -2.81
C ALA A 283 -2.89 -15.74 -1.77
N PHE A 284 -2.86 -15.01 -0.65
CA PHE A 284 -1.85 -15.14 0.40
C PHE A 284 -2.41 -15.76 1.69
N ILE A 285 -3.64 -16.28 1.64
CA ILE A 285 -4.21 -17.00 2.77
C ILE A 285 -3.43 -18.31 2.95
N PRO A 286 -2.89 -18.60 4.15
CA PRO A 286 -2.13 -19.82 4.37
C PRO A 286 -2.98 -21.08 4.31
N ASN A 287 -2.31 -22.22 4.26
CA ASN A 287 -2.98 -23.51 4.10
C ASN A 287 -3.82 -23.95 5.30
N ASP A 288 -3.55 -23.40 6.49
CA ASP A 288 -4.30 -23.63 7.74
C ASP A 288 -5.60 -22.81 7.83
N GLU A 289 -5.95 -22.09 6.76
CA GLU A 289 -7.21 -21.37 6.61
C GLU A 289 -7.44 -20.26 7.65
N ALA A 290 -6.38 -19.78 8.29
CA ALA A 290 -6.45 -18.69 9.26
C ALA A 290 -5.54 -17.52 8.88
N LEU A 291 -6.08 -16.30 8.95
CA LEU A 291 -5.27 -15.07 8.94
C LEU A 291 -5.37 -14.41 10.31
N ILE A 292 -4.22 -14.25 10.96
CA ILE A 292 -4.11 -13.59 12.26
C ILE A 292 -3.38 -12.26 12.05
N PHE A 293 -4.05 -11.16 12.37
CA PHE A 293 -3.46 -9.83 12.38
C PHE A 293 -3.29 -9.35 13.81
N LYS A 294 -2.05 -9.21 14.25
CA LYS A 294 -1.73 -8.64 15.56
C LYS A 294 -1.90 -7.13 15.51
N LYS A 295 -1.94 -6.48 16.68
CA LYS A 295 -2.01 -5.03 16.80
C LYS A 295 -1.04 -4.27 15.86
N ILE A 296 0.17 -4.79 15.67
CA ILE A 296 1.20 -4.18 14.81
C ILE A 296 0.90 -4.28 13.30
N ASP A 297 0.02 -5.19 12.90
CA ASP A 297 -0.37 -5.43 11.52
C ASP A 297 -1.56 -4.56 11.07
N LEU A 298 -2.09 -3.73 11.98
CA LEU A 298 -3.34 -3.00 11.79
C LEU A 298 -3.11 -1.52 11.52
N ASP A 299 -3.93 -0.98 10.64
CA ASP A 299 -3.89 0.41 10.25
C ASP A 299 -4.85 1.29 11.08
N PRO A 300 -4.53 2.59 11.24
CA PRO A 300 -3.27 3.24 10.88
C PRO A 300 -2.11 2.83 11.81
N ASP A 301 -0.87 3.12 11.43
CA ASP A 301 0.34 2.87 12.24
C ASP A 301 0.28 3.42 13.68
N ILE A 302 -0.43 4.53 13.90
CA ILE A 302 -0.64 5.07 15.25
C ILE A 302 -1.52 4.16 16.13
N PHE A 303 -2.29 3.24 15.55
CA PHE A 303 -3.09 2.25 16.29
C PHE A 303 -2.23 1.37 17.21
N VAL A 304 -1.00 1.06 16.76
CA VAL A 304 -0.03 0.28 17.54
C VAL A 304 0.31 0.93 18.89
N LYS A 305 0.26 2.27 18.94
CA LYS A 305 0.57 3.06 20.15
C LYS A 305 -0.66 3.34 21.02
N SER A 306 -1.84 2.86 20.63
CA SER A 306 -3.07 3.10 21.38
C SER A 306 -3.02 2.39 22.73
N THR A 307 -3.23 3.14 23.81
CA THR A 307 -3.42 2.61 25.18
C THR A 307 -4.85 2.10 25.42
N LYS A 308 -5.77 2.36 24.48
CA LYS A 308 -7.16 1.89 24.51
C LYS A 308 -7.34 0.49 23.91
N VAL A 309 -6.25 -0.19 23.60
CA VAL A 309 -6.25 -1.50 22.97
C VAL A 309 -5.12 -2.31 23.63
N SER A 310 -5.40 -3.53 24.07
CA SER A 310 -4.39 -4.44 24.63
C SER A 310 -3.23 -4.67 23.66
N ASN A 311 -2.05 -4.99 24.18
CA ASN A 311 -0.92 -5.42 23.33
C ASN A 311 -1.14 -6.81 22.73
N ASP A 312 -1.99 -7.63 23.35
CA ASP A 312 -2.42 -8.95 22.86
C ASP A 312 -3.57 -8.88 21.86
N PHE A 313 -3.93 -7.68 21.40
CA PHE A 313 -5.02 -7.50 20.44
C PHE A 313 -4.72 -8.18 19.11
N GLU A 314 -5.63 -9.05 18.70
CA GLU A 314 -5.57 -9.79 17.43
C GLU A 314 -6.93 -9.76 16.73
N VAL A 315 -6.92 -9.70 15.40
CA VAL A 315 -8.10 -9.97 14.57
C VAL A 315 -7.81 -11.25 13.79
N ILE A 316 -8.68 -12.23 13.97
CA ILE A 316 -8.53 -13.58 13.42
C ILE A 316 -9.63 -13.81 12.39
N PHE A 317 -9.24 -14.14 11.17
CA PHE A 317 -10.16 -14.52 10.10
C PHE A 317 -10.02 -16.01 9.86
N THR A 318 -11.12 -16.74 9.92
CA THR A 318 -11.18 -18.17 9.60
C THR A 318 -11.89 -18.36 8.27
N PHE A 319 -11.25 -19.11 7.40
CA PHE A 319 -11.71 -19.38 6.07
C PHE A 319 -12.08 -20.86 5.93
N GLN A 320 -12.75 -21.18 4.85
CA GLN A 320 -13.00 -22.52 4.37
C GLN A 320 -12.61 -22.57 2.90
N LYS A 321 -11.68 -23.44 2.55
CA LYS A 321 -11.29 -23.69 1.16
C LYS A 321 -12.45 -24.29 0.38
N LEU A 322 -12.52 -23.91 -0.89
CA LEU A 322 -13.43 -24.51 -1.85
C LEU A 322 -12.88 -25.81 -2.44
N CYS A 323 -11.55 -25.89 -2.58
CA CYS A 323 -10.83 -26.98 -3.22
C CYS A 323 -9.43 -27.12 -2.60
N GLN A 324 -8.66 -28.13 -3.00
CA GLN A 324 -7.27 -28.32 -2.54
C GLN A 324 -6.24 -27.47 -3.32
N CYS A 325 -6.67 -26.70 -4.33
CA CYS A 325 -5.77 -25.85 -5.08
C CYS A 325 -5.20 -24.72 -4.24
N THR A 326 -3.95 -24.39 -4.51
CA THR A 326 -3.17 -23.37 -3.82
C THR A 326 -2.72 -22.31 -4.81
N SER A 327 -2.25 -21.17 -4.27
CA SER A 327 -1.89 -20.00 -5.06
C SER A 327 -0.53 -20.06 -5.75
N ASP A 328 0.29 -21.04 -5.42
CA ASP A 328 1.56 -21.40 -6.08
C ASP A 328 1.37 -22.22 -7.37
N MET A 329 0.15 -22.73 -7.62
CA MET A 329 -0.22 -23.39 -8.88
C MET A 329 -0.51 -22.36 -9.97
N ASP A 330 -0.26 -22.70 -11.24
CA ASP A 330 -0.77 -21.91 -12.35
C ASP A 330 -2.30 -22.08 -12.47
N LEU A 331 -3.01 -21.04 -12.94
CA LEU A 331 -4.48 -21.07 -12.97
C LEU A 331 -5.04 -22.19 -13.84
N SER A 332 -4.35 -22.54 -14.94
CA SER A 332 -4.69 -23.63 -15.85
C SER A 332 -4.64 -25.01 -15.19
N ASP A 333 -3.82 -25.15 -14.16
CA ASP A 333 -3.53 -26.43 -13.52
C ASP A 333 -4.47 -26.70 -12.33
N ARG A 334 -5.36 -25.74 -12.03
CA ARG A 334 -6.34 -25.86 -10.94
C ARG A 334 -7.56 -26.65 -11.35
N CYS A 335 -8.30 -27.17 -10.36
CA CYS A 335 -9.56 -27.86 -10.65
C CYS A 335 -10.60 -26.94 -11.30
N LEU A 336 -11.53 -27.55 -12.04
CA LEU A 336 -12.57 -26.84 -12.79
C LEU A 336 -13.41 -25.91 -11.89
N ASP A 337 -13.83 -26.39 -10.72
CA ASP A 337 -14.62 -25.58 -9.78
C ASP A 337 -13.90 -24.28 -9.39
N CYS A 338 -12.60 -24.36 -9.12
CA CYS A 338 -11.80 -23.21 -8.72
C CYS A 338 -11.55 -22.23 -9.91
N GLN A 339 -11.55 -22.73 -11.15
CA GLN A 339 -11.52 -21.88 -12.34
C GLN A 339 -12.88 -21.22 -12.64
N GLU A 340 -13.99 -21.93 -12.42
CA GLU A 340 -15.35 -21.45 -12.72
C GLU A 340 -15.85 -20.41 -11.71
N VAL A 341 -15.58 -20.59 -10.41
CA VAL A 341 -16.04 -19.67 -9.36
C VAL A 341 -15.31 -18.31 -9.40
N MET A 342 -14.13 -18.27 -10.02
CA MET A 342 -13.32 -17.07 -10.14
C MET A 342 -13.89 -16.13 -11.20
N THR A 343 -14.00 -14.85 -10.85
CA THR A 343 -14.54 -13.84 -11.77
C THR A 343 -13.56 -13.55 -12.91
N ASP A 344 -14.08 -13.26 -14.10
CA ASP A 344 -13.25 -12.94 -15.27
C ASP A 344 -12.34 -11.73 -15.03
N GLU A 345 -12.82 -10.73 -14.28
CA GLU A 345 -12.02 -9.57 -13.85
C GLU A 345 -10.81 -10.01 -13.00
N GLU A 346 -10.97 -10.98 -12.11
CA GLU A 346 -9.86 -11.47 -11.29
C GLU A 346 -8.89 -12.32 -12.13
N LYS A 347 -9.40 -13.10 -13.09
CA LYS A 347 -8.55 -13.83 -14.05
C LYS A 347 -7.70 -12.85 -14.87
N GLU A 348 -8.33 -11.84 -15.46
CA GLU A 348 -7.66 -10.82 -16.29
C GLU A 348 -6.55 -10.08 -15.52
N LYS A 349 -6.78 -9.77 -14.24
CA LYS A 349 -5.75 -9.17 -13.38
C LYS A 349 -4.50 -10.04 -13.29
N TRP A 350 -4.66 -11.33 -13.05
CA TRP A 350 -3.53 -12.24 -12.92
C TRP A 350 -2.88 -12.59 -14.25
N GLU A 351 -3.65 -12.62 -15.34
CA GLU A 351 -3.10 -12.70 -16.69
C GLU A 351 -2.23 -11.49 -17.00
N THR A 352 -2.66 -10.28 -16.61
CA THR A 352 -1.85 -9.07 -16.78
C THR A 352 -0.58 -9.12 -15.94
N ILE A 353 -0.65 -9.54 -14.68
CA ILE A 353 0.54 -9.73 -13.83
C ILE A 353 1.53 -10.69 -14.50
N ARG A 354 1.05 -11.84 -14.97
CA ARG A 354 1.86 -12.85 -15.67
C ARG A 354 2.48 -12.29 -16.96
N SER A 355 1.72 -11.54 -17.77
CA SER A 355 2.24 -10.87 -18.98
C SER A 355 3.35 -9.88 -18.61
N VAL A 356 3.15 -9.04 -17.58
CA VAL A 356 4.18 -8.10 -17.10
C VAL A 356 5.47 -8.83 -16.68
N LEU A 357 5.35 -9.96 -15.99
CA LEU A 357 6.51 -10.75 -15.56
C LEU A 357 7.22 -11.41 -16.74
N ASN A 358 6.48 -11.98 -17.70
CA ASN A 358 7.03 -12.66 -18.87
C ASN A 358 7.71 -11.69 -19.86
N GLU A 359 7.19 -10.46 -19.96
CA GLU A 359 7.71 -9.42 -20.86
C GLU A 359 8.81 -8.56 -20.21
N ARG A 360 9.17 -8.85 -18.94
CA ARG A 360 10.19 -8.08 -18.22
C ARG A 360 11.57 -8.32 -18.84
N GLU A 361 12.08 -7.31 -19.54
CA GLU A 361 13.44 -7.32 -20.06
C GLU A 361 14.48 -7.24 -18.93
N ASP A 362 15.54 -8.03 -19.04
CA ASP A 362 16.70 -7.90 -18.16
C ASP A 362 17.48 -6.63 -18.48
N ALA A 363 17.71 -5.83 -17.45
CA ALA A 363 18.52 -4.62 -17.51
C ALA A 363 19.44 -4.62 -16.31
N ASP A 364 20.63 -4.01 -16.46
CA ASP A 364 21.51 -3.78 -15.31
C ASP A 364 20.82 -2.83 -14.31
N PRO A 365 20.47 -3.29 -13.10
CA PRO A 365 19.74 -2.49 -12.14
C PRO A 365 20.48 -1.22 -11.73
N ALA A 366 21.82 -1.24 -11.64
CA ALA A 366 22.61 -0.09 -11.24
C ALA A 366 22.53 1.01 -12.30
N GLN A 367 22.73 0.65 -13.58
CA GLN A 367 22.58 1.59 -14.68
C GLN A 367 21.13 2.07 -14.85
N LEU A 368 20.15 1.18 -14.67
CA LEU A 368 18.73 1.51 -14.80
C LEU A 368 18.28 2.55 -13.77
N LEU A 369 18.68 2.38 -12.51
CA LEU A 369 18.27 3.24 -11.41
C LEU A 369 19.12 4.51 -11.27
N PHE A 370 20.42 4.43 -11.56
CA PHE A 370 21.38 5.50 -11.27
C PHE A 370 21.92 6.21 -12.51
N GLY A 371 21.83 5.61 -13.69
CA GLY A 371 22.42 6.13 -14.92
C GLY A 371 23.94 5.92 -15.02
N ASP A 372 24.61 5.90 -13.86
CA ASP A 372 26.02 5.59 -13.66
C ASP A 372 26.16 4.59 -12.51
N ARG A 373 26.87 3.48 -12.74
CA ARG A 373 27.11 2.43 -11.74
C ARG A 373 27.86 2.95 -10.53
N HIS A 374 28.73 3.95 -10.70
CA HIS A 374 29.50 4.52 -9.60
C HIS A 374 28.65 5.40 -8.66
N ALA A 375 27.44 5.78 -9.09
CA ALA A 375 26.49 6.53 -8.29
C ALA A 375 25.54 5.64 -7.48
N ASP A 376 25.64 4.32 -7.62
CA ASP A 376 24.83 3.36 -6.87
C ASP A 376 25.17 3.42 -5.38
N ASP A 377 24.22 3.89 -4.58
CA ASP A 377 24.38 4.13 -3.15
C ASP A 377 23.54 3.19 -2.28
N VAL A 378 22.94 2.15 -2.86
CA VAL A 378 22.00 1.25 -2.16
C VAL A 378 22.66 0.59 -0.97
N ASP A 379 23.80 -0.08 -1.17
CA ASP A 379 24.42 -0.89 -0.11
C ASP A 379 24.90 0.01 1.03
N ASN A 380 25.46 1.17 0.69
CA ASN A 380 25.84 2.20 1.67
C ASN A 380 24.65 2.69 2.48
N ILE A 381 23.49 2.92 1.86
CA ILE A 381 22.31 3.42 2.56
C ILE A 381 21.63 2.35 3.37
N VAL A 382 21.57 1.10 2.90
CA VAL A 382 20.88 0.00 3.59
C VAL A 382 21.71 -0.51 4.77
N MET A 383 23.02 -0.69 4.59
CA MET A 383 23.91 -1.27 5.61
C MET A 383 24.35 -0.30 6.71
N ASN A 384 24.07 1.01 6.56
CA ASN A 384 24.43 1.99 7.59
C ASN A 384 23.54 1.82 8.83
N ASN A 385 24.01 1.01 9.79
CA ASN A 385 23.30 0.68 11.04
C ASN A 385 23.27 1.82 12.07
N ASN A 386 23.81 3.01 11.73
CA ASN A 386 24.00 4.11 12.67
C ASN A 386 22.75 4.96 12.98
N GLU A 387 21.59 4.62 12.43
CA GLU A 387 20.31 5.20 12.86
C GLU A 387 19.35 4.08 13.26
N PRO A 388 18.85 4.06 14.51
CA PRO A 388 17.83 3.10 14.90
C PRO A 388 16.59 3.28 14.04
N VAL A 389 16.04 2.16 13.58
CA VAL A 389 14.75 2.13 12.90
C VAL A 389 13.67 2.30 13.98
N GLU A 390 13.55 3.52 14.51
CA GLU A 390 12.41 3.92 15.34
C GLU A 390 11.14 4.16 14.49
#